data_AF-A0A820PU71-F1
#
_entry.id   AF-A0A820PU71-F1
#
_cell.length_a   1.000
_cell.length_b   1.000
_cell.length_c   1.000
_cell.angle_alpha   90.00
_cell.angle_beta   90.00
_cell.angle_gamma   90.00
#
_symmetry.space_group_name_H-M   'P 1'
#
loop_
_entity.id
_entity.type
_entity.pdbx_description
1 polymer ?
#
loop_
_entity_poly.entity_id
_entity_poly.type
_entity_poly.pdbx_seq_one_letter_code
_entity_poly.pdbx_strand_id
1 'polypeptide(L)'
;IGTELLTNPSVIFLDEPTSGLDSTSAVTLIRVLRELALKGKTIMMSIHQPSSQIFQSFDQLILLADAKTIFMGKPSNALNYFATLGHHAPLQYNPADFIMDLVNQDKEIREHLKEAYIQNKSSNNLQYST
;
A
#
# COMPACT_ATOMS: atom_id res chain seq x y z
N ILE A 1 12.13 4.54 -16.82
CA ILE A 1 11.03 3.57 -17.06
C ILE A 1 11.13 2.92 -18.45
N GLY A 2 11.03 3.67 -19.56
CA GLY A 2 10.97 3.07 -20.91
C GLY A 2 12.17 2.21 -21.33
N THR A 3 13.40 2.61 -20.98
CA THR A 3 14.63 1.85 -21.30
C THR A 3 14.82 0.59 -20.45
N GLU A 4 14.32 0.60 -19.22
CA GLU A 4 14.49 -0.50 -18.27
C GLU A 4 13.55 -1.68 -18.59
N LEU A 5 12.35 -1.36 -19.10
CA LEU A 5 11.41 -2.35 -19.62
C LEU A 5 11.93 -3.10 -20.86
N LEU A 6 12.90 -2.55 -21.60
CA LEU A 6 13.49 -3.22 -22.78
C LEU A 6 14.26 -4.50 -22.41
N THR A 7 14.70 -4.63 -21.15
CA THR A 7 15.40 -5.83 -20.66
C THR A 7 14.45 -6.96 -20.28
N ASN A 8 13.13 -6.74 -20.37
CA ASN A 8 12.07 -7.69 -20.01
C ASN A 8 12.28 -8.36 -18.62
N PRO A 9 12.61 -7.61 -17.55
CA PRO A 9 12.93 -8.19 -16.25
C PRO A 9 11.71 -8.91 -15.67
N SER A 10 11.91 -9.92 -14.81
CA SER A 10 10.82 -10.59 -14.09
C SER A 10 10.27 -9.76 -12.94
N VAL A 11 11.09 -8.87 -12.38
CA VAL A 11 10.76 -7.97 -11.27
C VAL A 11 11.04 -6.52 -11.68
N ILE A 12 10.10 -5.61 -11.43
CA ILE A 12 10.19 -4.20 -11.78
C ILE A 12 9.99 -3.39 -10.50
N PHE A 13 10.92 -2.48 -10.21
CA PHE A 13 10.81 -1.50 -9.13
C PHE A 13 10.57 -0.11 -9.71
N LEU A 14 9.61 0.63 -9.15
CA LEU A 14 9.30 1.99 -9.59
C LEU A 14 9.22 2.92 -8.38
N ASP A 15 9.88 4.06 -8.47
CA ASP A 15 9.78 5.09 -7.44
C ASP A 15 8.84 6.20 -7.91
N GLU A 16 7.74 6.38 -7.19
CA GLU A 16 6.68 7.37 -7.44
C GLU A 16 6.27 7.54 -8.92
N PRO A 17 5.90 6.46 -9.63
CA PRO A 17 5.72 6.49 -11.09
C PRO A 17 4.56 7.40 -11.55
N THR A 18 3.65 7.78 -10.65
CA THR A 18 2.52 8.68 -10.93
C THR A 18 2.84 10.15 -10.66
N SER A 19 4.02 10.48 -10.14
CA SER A 19 4.41 11.85 -9.81
C SER A 19 4.48 12.71 -11.08
N GLY A 20 3.87 13.90 -11.03
CA GLY A 20 3.79 14.83 -12.16
C GLY A 20 2.80 14.44 -13.27
N LEU A 21 2.05 13.35 -13.12
CA LEU A 21 0.96 12.99 -14.04
C LEU A 21 -0.36 13.58 -13.58
N ASP A 22 -1.23 13.93 -14.53
CA ASP A 22 -2.63 14.17 -14.25
C ASP A 22 -3.34 12.86 -13.83
N SER A 23 -4.54 12.98 -13.26
CA SER A 23 -5.31 11.85 -12.72
C SER A 23 -5.61 10.76 -13.76
N THR A 24 -5.87 11.13 -15.01
CA THR A 24 -6.20 10.19 -16.09
C THR A 24 -4.96 9.45 -16.56
N SER A 25 -3.86 10.17 -16.73
CA SER A 25 -2.55 9.62 -17.09
C SER A 25 -2.03 8.68 -16.01
N ALA A 26 -2.17 9.03 -14.73
CA ALA A 26 -1.80 8.18 -13.61
C ALA A 26 -2.59 6.86 -13.60
N VAL A 27 -3.92 6.92 -13.74
CA VAL A 27 -4.75 5.70 -13.82
C VAL A 27 -4.38 4.83 -15.02
N THR A 28 -4.08 5.45 -16.17
CA THR A 28 -3.66 4.73 -17.37
C THR A 28 -2.32 4.01 -17.15
N LEU A 29 -1.35 4.67 -16.53
CA LEU A 29 -0.07 4.07 -16.18
C LEU A 29 -0.25 2.86 -15.25
N ILE A 30 -1.03 3.02 -14.18
CA ILE A 30 -1.31 1.93 -13.24
C ILE A 30 -1.99 0.74 -13.94
N ARG A 31 -2.90 0.99 -14.89
CA ARG A 31 -3.52 -0.07 -15.70
C ARG A 31 -2.48 -0.83 -16.52
N VAL A 32 -1.56 -0.13 -17.19
CA VAL A 32 -0.49 -0.76 -17.98
C VAL A 32 0.43 -1.62 -17.09
N LEU A 33 0.80 -1.11 -15.92
CA LEU A 33 1.59 -1.86 -14.94
C LEU A 33 0.84 -3.11 -14.47
N ARG A 34 -0.45 -3.00 -14.19
CA ARG A 34 -1.29 -4.16 -13.85
C ARG A 34 -1.33 -5.21 -14.97
N GLU A 35 -1.42 -4.81 -16.23
CA GLU A 35 -1.36 -5.74 -17.36
C GLU A 35 -0.01 -6.47 -17.44
N LEU A 36 1.10 -5.78 -17.16
CA LEU A 36 2.41 -6.42 -17.06
C LEU A 36 2.45 -7.42 -15.89
N ALA A 37 1.87 -7.07 -14.75
CA ALA A 37 1.80 -7.97 -13.61
C ALA A 37 1.01 -9.25 -13.93
N LEU A 38 -0.13 -9.11 -14.62
CA LEU A 38 -0.93 -10.24 -15.11
C LEU A 38 -0.20 -11.12 -16.13
N LYS A 39 0.81 -10.58 -16.83
CA LYS A 39 1.71 -11.33 -17.73
C LYS A 39 2.86 -12.02 -16.99
N GLY A 40 2.80 -12.12 -15.66
CA GLY A 40 3.77 -12.82 -14.83
C GLY A 40 4.96 -11.97 -14.39
N LYS A 41 4.84 -10.64 -14.46
CA LYS A 41 5.83 -9.73 -13.87
C LYS A 41 5.49 -9.44 -12.41
N THR A 42 6.50 -9.32 -11.56
CA THR A 42 6.33 -8.76 -10.22
C THR A 42 6.63 -7.27 -10.27
N ILE A 43 5.71 -6.44 -9.78
CA ILE A 43 5.90 -4.98 -9.77
C ILE A 43 5.78 -4.48 -8.35
N MET A 44 6.79 -3.77 -7.89
CA MET A 44 6.80 -3.09 -6.60
C MET A 44 7.00 -1.60 -6.85
N MET A 45 6.15 -0.78 -6.24
CA MET A 45 6.23 0.66 -6.42
C MET A 45 5.90 1.42 -5.13
N SER A 46 6.53 2.59 -4.95
CA SER A 46 6.08 3.61 -4.01
C SER A 46 5.05 4.49 -4.70
N ILE A 47 4.00 4.90 -3.99
CA ILE A 47 3.03 5.89 -4.50
C ILE A 47 2.78 6.91 -3.41
N HIS A 48 3.04 8.17 -3.73
CA HIS A 48 2.71 9.29 -2.88
C HIS A 48 1.21 9.61 -3.04
N GLN A 49 0.41 9.40 -1.98
CA GLN A 49 -1.01 9.77 -1.90
C GLN A 49 -1.87 9.30 -3.11
N PRO A 50 -2.10 7.99 -3.27
CA PRO A 50 -2.92 7.48 -4.36
C PRO A 50 -4.38 7.96 -4.24
N SER A 51 -5.02 8.19 -5.39
CA SER A 51 -6.48 8.30 -5.43
C SER A 51 -7.13 6.99 -4.95
N SER A 52 -8.36 7.06 -4.45
CA SER A 52 -9.11 5.87 -4.01
C SER A 52 -9.19 4.77 -5.09
N GLN A 53 -9.29 5.17 -6.37
CA GLN A 53 -9.28 4.22 -7.49
C GLN A 53 -7.93 3.51 -7.64
N ILE A 54 -6.82 4.24 -7.57
CA ILE A 54 -5.47 3.66 -7.65
C ILE A 54 -5.22 2.79 -6.41
N PHE A 55 -5.60 3.25 -5.23
CA PHE A 55 -5.46 2.52 -3.98
C PHE A 55 -6.10 1.12 -4.03
N GLN A 56 -7.30 1.01 -4.60
CA GLN A 56 -8.00 -0.27 -4.73
C GLN A 56 -7.45 -1.17 -5.85
N SER A 57 -6.59 -0.65 -6.72
CA SER A 57 -6.06 -1.39 -7.86
C SER A 57 -4.89 -2.32 -7.52
N PHE A 58 -4.30 -2.18 -6.33
CA PHE A 58 -3.15 -2.97 -5.89
C PHE A 58 -3.57 -4.35 -5.36
N ASP A 59 -2.75 -5.37 -5.64
CA ASP A 59 -2.96 -6.71 -5.09
C ASP A 59 -2.56 -6.80 -3.61
N GLN A 60 -1.53 -6.05 -3.23
CA GLN A 60 -0.98 -5.99 -1.87
C GLN A 60 -0.46 -4.58 -1.58
N LEU A 61 -0.76 -4.08 -0.39
CA LEU A 61 -0.23 -2.85 0.19
C LEU A 61 0.80 -3.16 1.25
N ILE A 62 1.81 -2.30 1.35
CA ILE A 62 2.72 -2.20 2.47
C ILE A 62 2.66 -0.74 2.93
N LEU A 63 2.24 -0.51 4.17
CA LEU A 63 2.18 0.82 4.76
C LEU A 63 3.30 0.95 5.79
N LEU A 64 4.05 2.04 5.70
CA LEU A 64 5.22 2.30 6.51
C LEU A 64 5.03 3.60 7.32
N ALA A 65 5.43 3.57 8.59
CA ALA A 65 5.59 4.74 9.44
C ALA A 65 6.97 4.67 10.10
N ASP A 66 7.78 5.73 9.97
CA ASP A 66 9.16 5.80 10.48
C ASP A 66 10.00 4.55 10.12
N ALA A 67 9.96 4.16 8.84
CA ALA A 67 10.63 2.97 8.30
C ALA A 67 10.21 1.62 8.94
N LYS A 68 9.07 1.57 9.64
CA LYS A 68 8.47 0.35 10.20
C LYS A 68 7.13 0.06 9.54
N THR A 69 6.85 -1.22 9.31
CA THR A 69 5.56 -1.65 8.77
C THR A 69 4.47 -1.51 9.82
N ILE A 70 3.37 -0.86 9.44
CA ILE A 70 2.16 -0.73 10.26
C ILE A 70 1.00 -1.56 9.70
N PHE A 71 1.07 -1.95 8.43
CA PHE A 71 0.11 -2.83 7.78
C PHE A 71 0.73 -3.47 6.53
N MET A 72 0.34 -4.71 6.26
CA MET A 72 0.65 -5.42 5.02
C MET A 72 -0.52 -6.33 4.66
N GLY A 73 -1.08 -6.18 3.47
CA GLY A 73 -2.23 -6.98 3.05
C GLY A 73 -2.98 -6.37 1.88
N LYS A 74 -4.17 -6.92 1.55
CA LYS A 74 -5.01 -6.38 0.47
C LYS A 74 -5.52 -4.97 0.82
N PRO A 75 -5.67 -4.06 -0.17
CA PRO A 75 -6.28 -2.74 0.07
C PRO A 75 -7.66 -2.81 0.73
N SER A 76 -8.47 -3.79 0.35
CA SER A 76 -9.81 -4.02 0.92
C SER A 76 -9.81 -4.25 2.43
N ASN A 77 -8.69 -4.74 2.99
CA ASN A 77 -8.59 -5.10 4.40
C ASN A 77 -7.99 -3.97 5.23
N ALA A 78 -7.40 -2.94 4.61
CA ALA A 78 -6.67 -1.88 5.30
C ALA A 78 -7.58 -1.13 6.27
N LEU A 79 -8.72 -0.62 5.80
CA LEU A 79 -9.66 0.12 6.67
C LEU A 79 -10.20 -0.73 7.82
N ASN A 80 -10.51 -2.00 7.55
CA ASN A 80 -10.99 -2.90 8.60
C ASN A 80 -9.91 -3.14 9.67
N TYR A 81 -8.65 -3.31 9.26
CA TYR A 81 -7.53 -3.45 10.17
C TYR A 81 -7.39 -2.23 11.09
N PHE A 82 -7.38 -1.01 10.54
CA PHE A 82 -7.30 0.20 11.38
C PHE A 82 -8.54 0.38 12.27
N ALA A 83 -9.72 -0.04 11.79
CA ALA A 83 -10.94 -0.05 12.61
C ALA A 83 -10.83 -1.01 13.80
N THR A 84 -10.20 -2.18 13.67
CA THR A 84 -9.96 -3.08 14.81
C THR A 84 -9.03 -2.49 15.88
N LEU A 85 -8.24 -1.48 15.52
CA LEU A 85 -7.36 -0.73 16.42
C LEU A 85 -8.04 0.54 16.97
N GLY A 86 -9.35 0.73 16.70
CA GLY A 86 -10.12 1.88 17.16
C GLY A 86 -10.09 3.09 16.24
N HIS A 87 -9.50 2.98 15.04
CA HIS A 87 -9.40 4.07 14.07
C HIS A 87 -10.37 3.87 12.89
N HIS A 88 -11.50 4.57 12.93
CA HIS A 88 -12.54 4.46 11.90
C HIS A 88 -12.44 5.59 10.87
N ALA A 89 -12.35 5.23 9.59
CA ALA A 89 -12.39 6.19 8.50
C ALA A 89 -13.82 6.79 8.35
N PRO A 90 -13.95 8.10 8.07
CA PRO A 90 -15.23 8.68 7.71
C PRO A 90 -15.79 8.08 6.41
N LEU A 91 -17.12 8.10 6.27
CA LEU A 91 -17.79 7.67 5.04
C LEU A 91 -17.30 8.49 3.84
N GLN A 92 -17.06 7.82 2.72
CA GLN A 92 -16.60 8.42 1.46
C GLN A 92 -15.24 9.16 1.54
N TYR A 93 -14.46 8.92 2.59
CA TYR A 93 -13.10 9.43 2.68
C TYR A 93 -12.14 8.49 1.94
N ASN A 94 -11.14 9.06 1.26
CA ASN A 94 -10.13 8.25 0.57
C ASN A 94 -9.36 7.42 1.61
N PRO A 95 -9.32 6.08 1.48
CA PRO A 95 -8.63 5.24 2.45
C PRO A 95 -7.15 5.59 2.61
N ALA A 96 -6.49 5.98 1.51
CA ALA A 96 -5.09 6.36 1.54
C ALA A 96 -4.87 7.61 2.38
N ASP A 97 -5.69 8.64 2.16
CA ASP A 97 -5.61 9.91 2.89
C ASP A 97 -5.90 9.69 4.38
N PHE A 98 -6.88 8.84 4.72
CA PHE A 98 -7.22 8.58 6.13
C PHE A 98 -6.03 7.97 6.88
N ILE A 99 -5.38 6.99 6.27
CA ILE A 99 -4.24 6.30 6.88
C ILE A 99 -3.06 7.27 6.99
N MET A 100 -2.80 8.08 5.96
CA MET A 100 -1.72 9.07 6.01
C MET A 100 -1.96 10.13 7.08
N ASP A 101 -3.18 10.64 7.20
CA ASP A 101 -3.57 11.59 8.24
C ASP A 101 -3.42 10.96 9.63
N LEU A 102 -3.88 9.72 9.81
CA LEU A 102 -3.74 8.99 11.06
C LEU A 102 -2.27 8.85 11.49
N VAL A 103 -1.39 8.51 10.54
CA VAL A 103 0.05 8.35 10.78
C VAL A 103 0.74 9.68 11.07
N ASN A 104 0.27 10.78 10.48
CA ASN A 104 0.88 12.11 10.62
C ASN A 104 0.40 12.90 11.85
N GLN A 105 -0.67 12.48 12.52
CA GLN A 105 -1.26 13.19 13.67
C GLN A 105 -0.38 13.17 14.93
N ASP A 106 0.00 11.98 15.40
CA ASP A 106 0.68 11.80 16.68
C ASP A 106 1.77 10.72 16.62
N LYS A 107 2.86 10.94 17.35
CA LYS A 107 3.91 9.93 17.58
C LYS A 107 3.38 8.75 18.38
N GLU A 108 2.51 8.97 19.38
CA GLU A 108 1.96 7.88 20.20
C GLU A 108 1.12 6.90 19.37
N ILE A 109 0.30 7.43 18.46
CA ILE A 109 -0.48 6.62 17.50
C ILE A 109 0.46 5.77 16.64
N ARG A 110 1.53 6.37 16.09
CA ARG A 110 2.50 5.64 15.27
C ARG A 110 3.15 4.49 16.02
N GLU A 111 3.56 4.69 17.27
CA GLU A 111 4.14 3.63 18.08
C GLU A 111 3.12 2.52 18.36
N HIS A 112 1.88 2.88 18.72
CA HIS A 112 0.80 1.91 18.93
C HIS A 112 0.54 1.05 17.68
N LEU A 113 0.46 1.67 16.50
CA LEU A 113 0.25 0.96 15.23
C LEU A 113 1.40 0.00 14.90
N LYS A 114 2.65 0.39 15.17
CA LYS A 114 3.83 -0.48 14.98
C LYS A 114 3.80 -1.68 15.91
N GLU A 115 3.50 -1.47 17.19
CA GLU A 115 3.39 -2.53 18.19
C GLU A 115 2.27 -3.51 17.85
N ALA A 116 1.09 -3.00 17.52
CA ALA A 116 -0.07 -3.80 17.13
C ALA A 116 0.24 -4.68 15.89
N TYR A 117 0.95 -4.14 14.90
CA TYR A 117 1.37 -4.91 13.73
C TYR A 117 2.33 -6.06 14.09
N ILE A 118 3.32 -5.80 14.95
CA ILE A 118 4.29 -6.81 15.40
C ILE A 118 3.59 -7.93 16.18
N GLN A 119 2.67 -7.58 17.07
CA GLN A 119 1.89 -8.55 17.87
C GLN A 119 1.01 -9.42 16.97
N ASN A 120 0.26 -8.82 16.04
CA ASN A 120 -0.58 -9.56 15.10
C ASN A 120 0.22 -10.51 14.20
N LYS A 121 1.41 -10.10 13.76
CA LYS A 121 2.31 -10.95 12.96
C LYS A 121 2.85 -12.13 13.76
N SER A 122 3.18 -11.93 15.03
CA SER A 122 3.68 -12.98 15.92
C SER A 122 2.61 -14.04 16.20
N SER A 123 1.36 -13.62 16.40
CA SER A 123 0.22 -14.50 16.61
C SER A 123 -0.13 -15.34 15.37
N ASN A 124 -0.03 -14.76 14.16
CA ASN A 124 -0.29 -15.49 12.92
C ASN A 124 0.83 -16.49 12.55
N ASN A 125 2.08 -16.22 12.93
CA ASN A 125 3.19 -17.14 12.70
C ASN A 125 3.14 -18.39 13.59
N LEU A 126 2.42 -18.35 14.71
CA LEU A 126 2.20 -19.55 15.55
C LEU A 126 1.24 -20.57 14.90
N GLN A 127 0.47 -20.20 13.88
CA GLN A 127 -0.48 -21.10 13.22
C GLN A 127 0.12 -21.95 12.08
N TYR A 128 1.39 -21.74 11.72
CA TYR A 128 2.07 -22.48 10.65
C TYR A 128 3.24 -23.36 11.15
N SER A 129 3.33 -23.61 12.46
CA SER A 129 4.26 -24.59 13.05
C SER A 129 3.51 -25.83 13.51
N THR A 130 3.13 -26.71 12.58
CA THR A 130 2.88 -28.15 12.85
C THR A 130 3.11 -28.93 11.56
#